data_AF-A0A544SHX5-F1
#
_entry.id   AF-A0A544SHX5-F1
#
_cell.length_a   1.000
_cell.length_b   1.000
_cell.length_c   1.000
_cell.angle_alpha   90.00
_cell.angle_beta   90.00
_cell.angle_gamma   90.00
#
_symmetry.space_group_name_H-M   'P 1'
#
loop_
_entity.id
_entity.type
_entity.pdbx_description
1 polymer ?
#
loop_
_entity_poly.entity_id
_entity_poly.type
_entity_poly.pdbx_seq_one_letter_code
_entity_poly.pdbx_strand_id
1 'polypeptide(L)'
;MKKIGIRISFVLLLLFLIACENNTKLDNTLSKVNLSDREKILLSSASDESFVFEFQADDKYKQVSLWVEKYEFGRLTEENIGRMTTEIEENGMLIFSISKMSFDEEIIIFNMSVGDDASSSKITTHQVLPTESQSIWGSNPLESIPITDQMVLATICYAKGNGMSSPSTEFYAVMDNRIGEIANYDVVYVWKSEFH
;
A
#
# COMPACT_ATOMS: atom_id res chain seq x y z
N MET A 1 -65.11 8.87 -15.69
CA MET A 1 -64.26 7.67 -15.49
C MET A 1 -62.87 7.78 -16.14
N LYS A 2 -62.72 8.33 -17.35
CA LYS A 2 -61.40 8.49 -18.03
C LYS A 2 -60.35 9.35 -17.28
N LYS A 3 -60.77 10.33 -16.46
CA LYS A 3 -59.86 11.24 -15.73
C LYS A 3 -59.22 10.64 -14.47
N ILE A 4 -59.78 9.54 -13.94
CA ILE A 4 -59.28 8.87 -12.73
C ILE A 4 -58.17 7.88 -13.09
N GLY A 5 -58.29 7.17 -14.22
CA GLY A 5 -57.25 6.25 -14.70
C GLY A 5 -55.91 6.94 -15.00
N ILE A 6 -55.96 8.17 -15.52
CA ILE A 6 -54.75 8.96 -15.83
C ILE A 6 -54.01 9.36 -14.54
N ARG A 7 -54.74 9.69 -13.46
CA ARG A 7 -54.11 10.05 -12.18
C ARG A 7 -53.49 8.86 -11.47
N ILE A 8 -54.10 7.67 -11.58
CA ILE A 8 -53.54 6.43 -11.00
C ILE A 8 -52.27 6.00 -11.75
N SER A 9 -52.25 6.15 -13.08
CA SER A 9 -51.07 5.85 -13.90
C SER A 9 -49.87 6.74 -13.58
N PHE A 10 -50.11 8.00 -13.20
CA PHE A 10 -49.04 8.96 -12.88
C PHE A 10 -48.43 8.72 -11.49
N VAL A 11 -49.25 8.28 -10.52
CA VAL A 11 -48.79 7.91 -9.17
C VAL A 11 -47.99 6.60 -9.19
N LEU A 12 -48.36 5.63 -10.05
CA LEU A 12 -47.60 4.39 -10.21
C LEU A 12 -46.21 4.62 -10.84
N LEU A 13 -46.09 5.59 -11.76
CA LEU A 13 -44.83 5.94 -12.41
C LEU A 13 -43.81 6.59 -11.45
N LEU A 14 -44.30 7.35 -10.46
CA LEU A 14 -43.47 7.99 -9.44
C LEU A 14 -42.89 6.99 -8.42
N LEU A 15 -43.53 5.84 -8.21
CA LEU A 15 -43.05 4.79 -7.31
C LEU A 15 -41.88 3.99 -7.90
N PHE A 16 -41.73 3.94 -9.24
CA PHE A 16 -40.58 3.29 -9.88
C PHE A 16 -39.30 4.15 -9.88
N LEU A 17 -39.40 5.45 -9.62
CA LEU A 17 -38.25 6.36 -9.62
C LEU A 17 -37.48 6.40 -8.29
N ILE A 18 -38.00 5.76 -7.24
CA ILE A 18 -37.36 5.75 -5.90
C ILE A 18 -36.40 4.53 -5.75
N ALA A 19 -36.39 3.59 -6.69
CA ALA A 19 -35.63 2.34 -6.58
C ALA A 19 -34.25 2.34 -7.29
N CYS A 20 -33.78 3.47 -7.81
CA CYS A 20 -32.37 3.61 -8.19
C CYS A 20 -31.61 4.24 -7.02
N GLU A 21 -31.47 3.46 -5.95
CA GLU A 21 -30.37 3.68 -5.01
C GLU A 21 -29.11 3.42 -5.83
N ASN A 22 -28.37 4.49 -6.15
CA ASN A 22 -27.05 4.38 -6.74
C ASN A 22 -26.19 3.63 -5.71
N ASN A 23 -26.18 2.30 -5.79
CA ASN A 23 -25.09 1.48 -5.31
C ASN A 23 -23.89 1.86 -6.18
N THR A 24 -23.32 3.05 -5.94
CA THR A 24 -21.97 3.38 -6.37
C THR A 24 -21.09 2.35 -5.70
N LYS A 25 -20.79 1.31 -6.47
CA LYS A 25 -19.82 0.29 -6.13
C LYS A 25 -18.57 1.04 -5.65
N LEU A 26 -18.12 0.77 -4.43
CA LEU A 26 -16.83 1.27 -3.98
C LEU A 26 -15.79 0.77 -5.00
N ASP A 27 -15.02 1.70 -5.57
CA ASP A 27 -13.89 1.33 -6.40
C ASP A 27 -12.75 0.91 -5.46
N ASN A 28 -12.55 -0.41 -5.37
CA ASN A 28 -11.54 -1.04 -4.52
C ASN A 28 -10.13 -0.60 -4.93
N THR A 29 -9.57 0.37 -4.22
CA THR A 29 -8.34 1.06 -4.64
C THR A 29 -7.45 1.45 -3.46
N LEU A 30 -6.17 1.61 -3.74
CA LEU A 30 -5.21 2.30 -2.88
C LEU A 30 -4.70 3.54 -3.60
N SER A 31 -4.48 4.61 -2.86
CA SER A 31 -3.87 5.85 -3.38
C SER A 31 -2.76 6.29 -2.44
N LYS A 32 -1.66 6.77 -3.02
CA LYS A 32 -0.58 7.37 -2.22
C LYS A 32 -1.08 8.68 -1.62
N VAL A 33 -0.94 8.83 -0.31
CA VAL A 33 -1.37 10.05 0.38
C VAL A 33 -0.40 11.19 0.08
N ASN A 34 -0.93 12.33 -0.36
CA ASN A 34 -0.16 13.56 -0.46
C ASN A 34 -0.12 14.26 0.90
N LEU A 35 0.90 13.94 1.68
CA LEU A 35 1.08 14.48 3.02
C LEU A 35 1.25 16.00 3.00
N SER A 36 0.56 16.67 3.92
CA SER A 36 0.80 18.08 4.26
C SER A 36 2.18 18.29 4.86
N ASP A 37 2.66 19.53 4.84
CA ASP A 37 3.98 19.87 5.42
C ASP A 37 4.05 19.52 6.91
N ARG A 38 2.94 19.66 7.63
CA ARG A 38 2.85 19.29 9.04
C ARG A 38 2.99 17.78 9.25
N GLU A 39 2.31 16.98 8.44
CA GLU A 39 2.40 15.51 8.51
C GLU A 39 3.80 15.02 8.14
N LYS A 40 4.43 15.62 7.11
CA LYS A 40 5.82 15.33 6.73
C LYS A 40 6.78 15.61 7.89
N ILE A 41 6.64 16.76 8.56
CA ILE A 41 7.47 17.09 9.73
C ILE A 41 7.28 16.05 10.84
N LEU A 42 6.04 15.67 11.15
CA LEU A 42 5.75 14.67 12.18
C LEU A 42 6.38 13.31 11.84
N LEU A 43 6.21 12.81 10.61
CA LEU A 43 6.77 11.53 10.18
C LEU A 43 8.30 11.55 10.14
N SER A 44 8.91 12.65 9.68
CA SER A 44 10.37 12.80 9.66
C SER A 44 11.01 12.83 11.05
N SER A 45 10.23 13.12 12.10
CA SER A 45 10.72 13.07 13.48
C SER A 45 10.76 11.65 14.06
N ALA A 46 10.02 10.72 13.46
CA ALA A 46 9.86 9.35 13.94
C ALA A 46 10.53 8.30 13.04
N SER A 47 10.79 8.62 11.78
CA SER A 47 11.35 7.72 10.77
C SER A 47 12.21 8.46 9.75
N ASP A 48 13.19 7.77 9.19
CA ASP A 48 14.04 8.28 8.11
C ASP A 48 13.27 8.38 6.79
N GLU A 49 12.33 7.45 6.57
CA GLU A 49 11.42 7.46 5.44
C GLU A 49 10.06 6.88 5.83
N SER A 50 9.02 7.33 5.13
CA SER A 50 7.69 6.78 5.28
C SER A 50 6.91 6.79 3.97
N PHE A 51 6.12 5.74 3.77
CA PHE A 51 5.15 5.62 2.69
C PHE A 51 3.77 5.47 3.31
N VAL A 52 2.84 6.31 2.87
CA VAL A 52 1.46 6.32 3.36
C VAL A 52 0.53 6.13 2.18
N PHE A 53 -0.32 5.12 2.28
CA PHE A 53 -1.37 4.83 1.31
C PHE A 53 -2.71 4.86 2.03
N GLU A 54 -3.69 5.53 1.46
CA GLU A 54 -5.09 5.36 1.85
C GLU A 54 -5.67 4.22 1.01
N PHE A 55 -6.61 3.47 1.59
CA PHE A 55 -7.34 2.44 0.87
C PHE A 55 -8.84 2.66 1.03
N GLN A 56 -9.56 2.26 -0.02
CA GLN A 56 -11.00 2.13 -0.05
C GLN A 56 -11.31 0.72 -0.53
N ALA A 57 -11.99 -0.07 0.29
CA ALA A 57 -12.31 -1.47 0.03
C ALA A 57 -13.78 -1.74 0.33
N ASP A 58 -14.43 -2.50 -0.54
CA ASP A 58 -15.81 -2.95 -0.36
C ASP A 58 -15.92 -4.04 0.71
N ASP A 59 -17.15 -4.44 0.99
CA ASP A 59 -17.48 -5.42 2.00
C ASP A 59 -16.95 -6.84 1.70
N LYS A 60 -16.40 -7.09 0.51
CA LYS A 60 -15.78 -8.37 0.20
C LYS A 60 -14.45 -8.53 0.94
N TYR A 61 -13.74 -7.43 1.19
CA TYR A 61 -12.44 -7.44 1.85
C TYR A 61 -12.63 -7.14 3.34
N LYS A 62 -12.26 -8.10 4.19
CA LYS A 62 -12.37 -8.02 5.64
C LYS A 62 -11.02 -7.89 6.31
N GLN A 63 -9.94 -8.27 5.63
CA GLN A 63 -8.60 -8.23 6.19
C GLN A 63 -7.57 -7.72 5.19
N VAL A 64 -6.47 -7.21 5.71
CA VAL A 64 -5.27 -6.92 4.92
C VAL A 64 -4.06 -7.59 5.56
N SER A 65 -3.24 -8.23 4.72
CA SER A 65 -1.90 -8.69 5.07
C SER A 65 -0.87 -7.68 4.58
N LEU A 66 0.11 -7.34 5.42
CA LEU A 66 1.30 -6.56 5.07
C LEU A 66 2.56 -7.36 5.37
N TRP A 67 3.56 -7.31 4.49
CA TRP A 67 4.87 -7.93 4.72
C TRP A 67 5.96 -7.28 3.86
N VAL A 68 7.21 -7.63 4.17
CA VAL A 68 8.37 -7.27 3.36
C VAL A 68 8.99 -8.55 2.77
N GLU A 69 9.28 -8.52 1.48
CA GLU A 69 10.14 -9.49 0.81
C GLU A 69 11.55 -8.92 0.67
N LYS A 70 12.55 -9.77 0.82
CA LYS A 70 13.96 -9.44 0.62
C LYS A 70 14.49 -10.19 -0.58
N TYR A 71 15.14 -9.44 -1.47
CA TYR A 71 15.82 -9.95 -2.64
C TYR A 71 17.30 -9.64 -2.54
N GLU A 72 18.14 -10.59 -2.89
CA GLU A 72 19.59 -10.42 -3.04
C GLU A 72 19.97 -10.72 -4.50
N PHE A 73 20.55 -9.74 -5.19
CA PHE A 73 20.89 -9.87 -6.62
C PHE A 73 19.71 -10.35 -7.48
N GLY A 74 18.51 -9.83 -7.20
CA GLY A 74 17.25 -10.19 -7.88
C GLY A 74 16.67 -11.56 -7.51
N ARG A 75 17.21 -12.26 -6.50
CA ARG A 75 16.68 -13.54 -6.03
C ARG A 75 16.00 -13.37 -4.69
N LEU A 76 14.79 -13.89 -4.55
CA LEU A 76 14.06 -13.91 -3.28
C LEU A 76 14.84 -14.73 -2.25
N THR A 77 15.22 -14.12 -1.12
CA THR A 77 15.94 -14.78 -0.02
C THR A 77 15.10 -14.88 1.24
N GLU A 78 14.19 -13.93 1.48
CA GLU A 78 13.22 -13.97 2.59
C GLU A 78 11.85 -13.44 2.13
N GLU A 79 10.79 -14.20 2.36
CA GLU A 79 9.47 -13.93 1.75
C GLU A 79 8.49 -13.20 2.68
N ASN A 80 8.59 -13.36 4.00
CA ASN A 80 7.54 -12.94 4.93
C ASN A 80 8.11 -12.14 6.12
N ILE A 81 9.04 -11.22 5.86
CA ILE A 81 9.64 -10.40 6.91
C ILE A 81 8.55 -9.53 7.54
N GLY A 82 8.31 -9.73 8.83
CA GLY A 82 7.33 -8.95 9.61
C GLY A 82 5.90 -9.08 9.11
N ARG A 83 5.49 -10.24 8.56
CA ARG A 83 4.10 -10.42 8.10
C ARG A 83 3.11 -10.17 9.25
N MET A 84 2.12 -9.33 9.01
CA MET A 84 0.94 -9.19 9.85
C MET A 84 -0.33 -9.26 9.00
N THR A 85 -1.40 -9.78 9.59
CA THR A 85 -2.75 -9.74 9.02
C THR A 85 -3.66 -9.13 10.07
N THR A 86 -4.50 -8.19 9.66
CA THR A 86 -5.45 -7.53 10.55
C THR A 86 -6.77 -7.26 9.85
N GLU A 87 -7.82 -7.09 10.63
CA GLU A 87 -9.14 -6.69 10.15
C GLU A 87 -9.13 -5.24 9.68
N ILE A 88 -9.95 -4.94 8.68
CA ILE A 88 -10.11 -3.60 8.11
C ILE A 88 -11.59 -3.26 7.99
N GLU A 89 -11.87 -1.97 8.11
CA GLU A 89 -13.13 -1.39 7.68
C GLU A 89 -13.05 -0.96 6.20
N GLU A 90 -14.11 -0.35 5.68
CA GLU A 90 -14.19 0.06 4.27
C GLU A 90 -13.11 1.07 3.85
N ASN A 91 -12.60 1.87 4.78
CA ASN A 91 -11.56 2.86 4.49
C ASN A 91 -10.52 2.89 5.61
N GLY A 92 -9.28 3.16 5.24
CA GLY A 92 -8.20 3.31 6.20
C GLY A 92 -6.88 3.67 5.54
N MET A 93 -5.80 3.50 6.28
CA MET A 93 -4.43 3.79 5.86
C MET A 93 -3.51 2.60 6.09
N LEU A 94 -2.59 2.41 5.14
CA LEU A 94 -1.41 1.58 5.27
C LEU A 94 -0.21 2.52 5.41
N ILE A 95 0.57 2.35 6.47
CA ILE A 95 1.79 3.13 6.72
C ILE A 95 2.96 2.17 6.80
N PHE A 96 3.97 2.41 5.99
CA PHE A 96 5.28 1.78 6.10
C PHE A 96 6.30 2.84 6.46
N SER A 97 7.07 2.62 7.52
CA SER A 97 8.15 3.52 7.89
C SER A 97 9.42 2.78 8.24
N ILE A 98 10.52 3.47 7.96
CA ILE A 98 11.87 2.94 8.05
C ILE A 98 12.66 3.82 9.00
N SER A 99 13.39 3.21 9.92
CA SER A 99 14.34 3.91 10.77
C SER A 99 15.65 3.13 10.79
N LYS A 100 16.77 3.81 10.58
CA LYS A 100 18.11 3.26 10.72
C LYS A 100 18.60 3.50 12.14
N MET A 101 19.22 2.49 12.72
CA MET A 101 19.78 2.59 14.06
C MET A 101 21.19 1.99 14.05
N SER A 102 22.14 2.74 14.58
CA SER A 102 23.53 2.32 14.70
C SER A 102 23.76 1.83 16.14
N PHE A 103 23.76 0.50 16.33
CA PHE A 103 24.28 -0.14 17.54
C PHE A 103 25.66 -0.75 17.23
N ASP A 104 25.96 -1.95 17.71
CA ASP A 104 27.17 -2.72 17.34
C ASP A 104 27.16 -3.13 15.85
N GLU A 105 25.96 -3.28 15.27
CA GLU A 105 25.71 -3.43 13.84
C GLU A 105 24.72 -2.33 13.39
N GLU A 106 24.81 -1.90 12.13
CA GLU A 106 23.79 -1.05 11.54
C GLU A 106 22.54 -1.89 11.27
N ILE A 107 21.42 -1.54 11.91
CA ILE A 107 20.14 -2.21 11.71
C ILE A 107 19.15 -1.26 11.02
N ILE A 108 18.31 -1.85 10.19
CA ILE A 108 17.12 -1.20 9.63
C ILE A 108 15.89 -1.72 10.35
N ILE A 109 15.07 -0.81 10.86
CA ILE A 109 13.80 -1.09 11.52
C ILE A 109 12.69 -0.83 10.52
N PHE A 110 11.87 -1.85 10.29
CA PHE A 110 10.66 -1.79 9.49
C PHE A 110 9.45 -1.71 10.41
N ASN A 111 8.66 -0.65 10.24
CA ASN A 111 7.37 -0.50 10.89
C ASN A 111 6.28 -0.58 9.82
N MET A 112 5.33 -1.48 9.99
CA MET A 112 4.13 -1.55 9.16
C MET A 112 2.92 -1.36 10.06
N SER A 113 2.01 -0.48 9.68
CA SER A 113 0.75 -0.29 10.38
C SER A 113 -0.42 -0.16 9.43
N VAL A 114 -1.57 -0.64 9.91
CA VAL A 114 -2.88 -0.49 9.28
C VAL A 114 -3.74 0.23 10.31
N GLY A 115 -4.49 1.23 9.90
CA GLY A 115 -5.42 1.87 10.82
C GLY A 115 -6.46 2.71 10.12
N ASP A 116 -7.50 3.02 10.87
CA ASP A 116 -8.59 3.91 10.51
C ASP A 116 -8.79 4.93 11.65
N ASP A 117 -9.91 5.66 11.63
CA ASP A 117 -10.22 6.65 12.66
C ASP A 117 -10.50 6.03 14.05
N ALA A 118 -10.83 4.74 14.12
CA ALA A 118 -11.24 4.05 15.33
C ALA A 118 -10.12 3.19 15.95
N SER A 119 -9.28 2.57 15.13
CA SER A 119 -8.29 1.61 15.58
C SER A 119 -7.04 1.56 14.70
N SER A 120 -5.96 1.00 15.26
CA SER A 120 -4.76 0.71 14.48
C SER A 120 -4.06 -0.55 14.96
N SER A 121 -3.46 -1.26 14.02
CA SER A 121 -2.59 -2.42 14.23
C SER A 121 -1.19 -2.09 13.70
N LYS A 122 -0.15 -2.51 14.43
CA LYS A 122 1.23 -2.24 14.05
C LYS A 122 2.11 -3.47 14.31
N ILE A 123 3.03 -3.73 13.40
CA ILE A 123 4.16 -4.65 13.59
C ILE A 123 5.48 -3.91 13.37
N THR A 124 6.48 -4.29 14.14
CA THR A 124 7.85 -3.81 14.00
C THR A 124 8.77 -5.01 13.86
N THR A 125 9.65 -4.98 12.86
CA THR A 125 10.71 -5.96 12.66
C THR A 125 12.00 -5.25 12.29
N HIS A 126 13.11 -5.97 12.24
CA HIS A 126 14.40 -5.42 11.86
C HIS A 126 15.19 -6.37 10.97
N GLN A 127 16.16 -5.80 10.25
CA GLN A 127 17.13 -6.50 9.43
C GLN A 127 18.51 -5.88 9.64
N VAL A 128 19.56 -6.64 9.39
CA VAL A 128 20.93 -6.10 9.36
C VAL A 128 21.09 -5.29 8.07
N LEU A 129 21.59 -4.08 8.18
CA LEU A 129 21.79 -3.19 7.03
C LEU A 129 22.95 -3.72 6.15
N PRO A 130 22.82 -3.69 4.82
CA PRO A 130 23.92 -4.05 3.93
C PRO A 130 25.13 -3.11 4.11
N THR A 131 26.29 -3.67 4.45
CA THR A 131 27.51 -2.89 4.74
C THR A 131 27.99 -2.07 3.53
N GLU A 132 28.33 -0.79 3.77
CA GLU A 132 28.90 0.13 2.75
C GLU A 132 28.02 0.34 1.50
N SER A 133 26.70 0.39 1.68
CA SER A 133 25.75 0.47 0.57
C SER A 133 25.07 1.84 0.50
N GLN A 134 24.96 2.40 -0.70
CA GLN A 134 24.04 3.52 -0.93
C GLN A 134 22.60 2.97 -1.01
N SER A 135 21.60 3.78 -0.64
CA SER A 135 20.19 3.40 -0.77
C SER A 135 19.38 4.36 -1.64
N ILE A 136 18.46 3.82 -2.44
CA ILE A 136 17.38 4.57 -3.10
C ILE A 136 16.03 3.99 -2.72
N TRP A 137 15.04 4.88 -2.56
CA TRP A 137 13.69 4.55 -2.15
C TRP A 137 12.73 4.85 -3.28
N GLY A 138 11.67 4.04 -3.40
CA GLY A 138 10.65 4.21 -4.42
C GLY A 138 9.30 3.68 -3.95
N SER A 139 8.22 4.25 -4.47
CA SER A 139 6.86 3.79 -4.23
C SER A 139 6.13 3.64 -5.55
N ASN A 140 5.08 2.81 -5.55
CA ASN A 140 4.17 2.72 -6.68
C ASN A 140 3.65 4.13 -7.03
N PRO A 141 3.89 4.63 -8.26
CA PRO A 141 3.59 6.00 -8.62
C PRO A 141 2.17 6.19 -9.19
N LEU A 142 1.38 5.12 -9.30
CA LEU A 142 0.00 5.21 -9.75
C LEU A 142 -0.82 6.00 -8.72
N GLU A 143 -1.61 6.96 -9.21
CA GLU A 143 -2.52 7.73 -8.36
C GLU A 143 -3.61 6.83 -7.74
N SER A 144 -4.03 5.80 -8.48
CA SER A 144 -4.99 4.80 -8.04
C SER A 144 -4.48 3.41 -8.42
N ILE A 145 -4.20 2.61 -7.41
CA ILE A 145 -3.73 1.23 -7.50
C ILE A 145 -4.95 0.34 -7.25
N PRO A 146 -5.43 -0.44 -8.23
CA PRO A 146 -6.54 -1.35 -8.00
C PRO A 146 -6.20 -2.41 -6.94
N ILE A 147 -7.11 -2.69 -6.01
CA ILE A 147 -6.93 -3.79 -5.06
C ILE A 147 -6.96 -5.12 -5.83
N THR A 148 -5.81 -5.80 -5.84
CA THR A 148 -5.62 -7.15 -6.35
C THR A 148 -5.06 -8.04 -5.24
N ASP A 149 -4.89 -9.34 -5.52
CA ASP A 149 -4.38 -10.32 -4.55
C ASP A 149 -3.06 -9.84 -3.93
N GLN A 150 -1.96 -9.78 -4.69
CA GLN A 150 -0.68 -9.27 -4.17
C GLN A 150 -0.26 -7.99 -4.87
N MET A 151 -0.02 -6.95 -4.09
CA MET A 151 0.38 -5.64 -4.60
C MET A 151 1.77 -5.27 -4.08
N VAL A 152 2.55 -4.62 -4.93
CA VAL A 152 3.85 -4.03 -4.59
C VAL A 152 3.66 -2.54 -4.37
N LEU A 153 3.90 -2.08 -3.14
CA LEU A 153 3.62 -0.71 -2.73
C LEU A 153 4.87 0.17 -2.71
N ALA A 154 5.98 -0.37 -2.20
CA ALA A 154 7.22 0.37 -2.08
C ALA A 154 8.45 -0.53 -2.15
N THR A 155 9.60 0.09 -2.40
CA THR A 155 10.90 -0.58 -2.50
C THR A 155 12.00 0.23 -1.85
N ILE A 156 12.94 -0.46 -1.24
CA ILE A 156 14.22 0.08 -0.76
C ILE A 156 15.31 -0.72 -1.45
N CYS A 157 16.12 -0.06 -2.26
CA CYS A 157 17.18 -0.72 -3.01
C CYS A 157 18.55 -0.27 -2.49
N TYR A 158 19.44 -1.24 -2.23
CA TYR A 158 20.81 -1.04 -1.79
C TYR A 158 21.79 -1.55 -2.83
N ALA A 159 22.81 -0.75 -3.15
CA ALA A 159 23.90 -1.17 -4.02
C ALA A 159 25.22 -0.47 -3.66
N LYS A 160 26.33 -1.14 -3.99
CA LYS A 160 27.66 -0.56 -4.04
C LYS A 160 27.92 0.11 -5.39
N GLY A 161 28.35 1.37 -5.38
CA GLY A 161 28.76 2.09 -6.59
C GLY A 161 28.18 3.50 -6.70
N ASN A 162 28.24 4.07 -7.91
CA ASN A 162 27.72 5.40 -8.22
C ASN A 162 26.56 5.29 -9.21
N GLY A 163 25.41 5.86 -8.84
CA GLY A 163 24.23 5.94 -9.69
C GLY A 163 23.24 4.81 -9.43
N MET A 164 22.16 5.14 -8.73
CA MET A 164 21.00 4.26 -8.53
C MET A 164 19.75 4.97 -9.04
N SER A 165 18.78 4.20 -9.51
CA SER A 165 17.48 4.70 -9.94
C SER A 165 16.39 3.79 -9.40
N SER A 166 15.34 4.35 -8.81
CA SER A 166 14.20 3.55 -8.35
C SER A 166 13.69 2.63 -9.48
N PRO A 167 13.14 1.46 -9.16
CA PRO A 167 12.47 0.62 -10.14
C PRO A 167 11.42 1.41 -10.95
N SER A 168 11.16 0.96 -12.18
CA SER A 168 10.19 1.60 -13.06
C SER A 168 8.76 1.53 -12.52
N THR A 169 7.84 2.28 -13.10
CA THR A 169 6.41 2.17 -12.73
C THR A 169 5.88 0.75 -12.99
N GLU A 170 6.33 0.15 -14.09
CA GLU A 170 5.95 -1.19 -14.54
C GLU A 170 6.42 -2.27 -13.57
N PHE A 171 7.52 -2.05 -12.84
CA PHE A 171 7.96 -2.96 -11.79
C PHE A 171 6.88 -3.14 -10.71
N TYR A 172 6.23 -2.05 -10.28
CA TYR A 172 5.19 -2.11 -9.24
C TYR A 172 3.90 -2.79 -9.72
N ALA A 173 3.62 -2.77 -11.03
CA ALA A 173 2.41 -3.35 -11.61
C ALA A 173 2.57 -4.85 -11.94
N VAL A 174 3.74 -5.27 -12.43
CA VAL A 174 3.99 -6.64 -12.92
C VAL A 174 5.39 -7.13 -12.54
N MET A 175 5.69 -7.08 -11.24
CA MET A 175 7.02 -7.38 -10.68
C MET A 175 7.62 -8.70 -11.17
N ASP A 176 6.84 -9.78 -11.24
CA ASP A 176 7.34 -11.10 -11.66
C ASP A 176 7.96 -11.07 -13.06
N ASN A 177 7.44 -10.23 -13.95
CA ASN A 177 7.95 -10.05 -15.31
C ASN A 177 9.08 -9.01 -15.39
N ARG A 178 9.36 -8.29 -14.30
CA ARG A 178 10.31 -7.18 -14.21
C ARG A 178 11.41 -7.41 -13.18
N ILE A 179 11.57 -8.62 -12.65
CA ILE A 179 12.57 -8.94 -11.62
C ILE A 179 14.01 -8.59 -12.04
N GLY A 180 14.29 -8.58 -13.34
CA GLY A 180 15.57 -8.15 -13.90
C GLY A 180 15.93 -6.69 -13.58
N GLU A 181 14.96 -5.82 -13.30
CA GLU A 181 15.20 -4.43 -12.89
C GLU A 181 15.90 -4.34 -11.53
N ILE A 182 15.68 -5.33 -10.65
CA ILE A 182 16.28 -5.35 -9.32
C ILE A 182 17.55 -6.22 -9.22
N ALA A 183 17.95 -6.88 -10.31
CA ALA A 183 19.07 -7.81 -10.30
C ALA A 183 20.45 -7.15 -10.08
N ASN A 184 20.56 -5.85 -10.40
CA ASN A 184 21.80 -5.08 -10.23
C ASN A 184 21.95 -4.49 -8.82
N TYR A 185 20.97 -4.69 -7.94
CA TYR A 185 21.06 -4.28 -6.54
C TYR A 185 21.60 -5.42 -5.70
N ASP A 186 22.40 -5.07 -4.69
CA ASP A 186 22.92 -6.02 -3.72
C ASP A 186 21.77 -6.57 -2.87
N VAL A 187 20.90 -5.68 -2.38
CA VAL A 187 19.71 -6.01 -1.61
C VAL A 187 18.55 -5.12 -2.01
N VAL A 188 17.37 -5.71 -2.20
CA VAL A 188 16.10 -4.98 -2.37
C VAL A 188 15.09 -5.49 -1.38
N TYR A 189 14.52 -4.56 -0.61
CA TYR A 189 13.33 -4.82 0.20
C TYR A 189 12.11 -4.34 -0.56
N VAL A 190 11.10 -5.21 -0.67
CA VAL A 190 9.85 -4.95 -1.38
C VAL A 190 8.72 -5.01 -0.37
N TRP A 191 8.03 -3.89 -0.15
CA TRP A 191 6.87 -3.82 0.73
C TRP A 191 5.61 -4.20 -0.06
N LYS A 192 4.89 -5.21 0.46
CA LYS A 192 3.71 -5.79 -0.19
C LYS A 192 2.48 -5.77 0.69
N SER A 193 1.34 -5.80 0.02
CA SER A 193 0.03 -5.95 0.64
C SER A 193 -0.85 -6.94 -0.11
N GLU A 194 -1.81 -7.53 0.61
CA GLU A 194 -2.84 -8.43 0.08
C GLU A 194 -4.12 -8.26 0.87
N PHE A 195 -5.24 -8.04 0.16
CA PHE A 195 -6.55 -7.84 0.76
C PHE A 195 -7.36 -9.14 0.62
N HIS A 196 -8.00 -9.56 1.72
CA HIS A 196 -8.74 -10.82 1.85
C HIS A 196 -10.20 -10.59 2.17
#